data_AF-A0A1E4GNV6-F1
#
_entry.id   AF-A0A1E4GNV6-F1
#
_cell.length_a   1.000
_cell.length_b   1.000
_cell.length_c   1.000
_cell.angle_alpha   90.00
_cell.angle_beta   90.00
_cell.angle_gamma   90.00
#
_symmetry.space_group_name_H-M   'P 1'
#
loop_
_entity.id
_entity.type
_entity.pdbx_description
1 polymer ?
#
loop_
_entity_poly.entity_id
_entity_poly.type
_entity_poly.pdbx_seq_one_letter_code
_entity_poly.pdbx_strand_id
1 'polypeptide(L)' 'MATQRAETQIDGDADKDQTLNFRVTAEFKKAFKGYAVAQGISMTDLLKEGFLLSKKARGK' A
#
# COMPACT_ATOMS: atom_id res chain seq x y z
N MET A 1 30.85 -8.86 -21.00
CA MET A 1 30.16 -7.63 -20.52
C MET A 1 28.90 -8.05 -19.81
N ALA A 2 28.80 -7.79 -18.51
CA ALA A 2 27.61 -8.06 -17.71
C ALA A 2 26.78 -6.78 -17.63
N THR A 3 25.52 -6.83 -18.05
CA THR A 3 24.49 -5.87 -17.66
C THR A 3 23.20 -6.64 -17.47
N GLN A 4 22.77 -6.55 -16.22
CA GLN A 4 21.62 -7.22 -15.63
C GLN A 4 20.33 -6.64 -16.22
N ARG A 5 19.38 -7.51 -16.54
CA ARG A 5 17.96 -7.17 -16.49
C ARG A 5 17.38 -8.00 -15.36
N ALA A 6 17.31 -7.39 -14.18
CA ALA A 6 16.46 -7.87 -13.11
C ALA A 6 15.01 -7.61 -13.55
N GLU A 7 14.48 -8.54 -14.33
CA GLU A 7 13.04 -8.70 -14.47
C GLU A 7 12.55 -9.08 -13.08
N THR A 8 11.99 -8.11 -12.35
CA THR A 8 11.19 -8.38 -11.16
C THR A 8 9.98 -9.17 -11.66
N GLN A 9 10.16 -10.49 -11.67
CA GLN A 9 9.13 -11.49 -11.80
C GLN A 9 8.13 -11.22 -10.67
N ILE A 10 7.03 -10.56 -11.02
CA ILE A 10 5.87 -10.45 -10.14
C ILE A 10 5.14 -11.78 -10.31
N ASP A 11 5.68 -12.81 -9.64
CA ASP A 11 5.12 -14.15 -9.58
C ASP A 11 3.65 -14.09 -9.16
N GLY A 12 2.75 -14.42 -10.09
CA GLY A 12 1.72 -15.46 -9.93
C GLY A 12 0.71 -15.38 -8.78
N ASP A 13 0.64 -14.32 -7.99
CA ASP A 13 -0.28 -14.17 -6.86
C ASP A 13 -1.03 -12.82 -6.87
N ALA A 14 -1.08 -12.17 -8.03
CA ALA A 14 -1.71 -10.85 -8.19
C ALA A 14 -3.25 -10.85 -8.00
N ASP A 15 -3.88 -12.03 -7.96
CA ASP A 15 -5.33 -12.20 -7.83
C ASP A 15 -5.76 -12.72 -6.44
N LYS A 16 -4.80 -12.99 -5.54
CA LYS A 16 -5.14 -13.37 -4.16
C LYS A 16 -4.98 -12.17 -3.25
N ASP A 17 -6.04 -11.84 -2.52
CA ASP A 17 -5.98 -10.88 -1.43
C ASP A 17 -4.89 -11.27 -0.41
N GLN A 18 -3.72 -10.67 -0.55
CA GLN A 18 -2.63 -10.82 0.41
C GLN A 18 -2.89 -9.96 1.64
N THR A 19 -2.83 -10.56 2.82
CA THR A 19 -3.09 -9.85 4.07
C THR A 19 -1.82 -9.16 4.57
N LEU A 20 -1.88 -7.84 4.73
CA LEU A 20 -0.85 -7.10 5.46
C LEU A 20 -1.13 -7.13 6.97
N ASN A 21 -0.32 -7.88 7.71
CA ASN A 21 -0.42 -7.97 9.17
C ASN A 21 0.18 -6.75 9.87
N PHE A 22 -0.51 -5.61 9.81
CA PHE A 22 -0.11 -4.40 10.52
C PHE A 22 -0.65 -4.36 11.95
N ARG A 23 0.25 -4.11 12.91
CA ARG A 23 -0.14 -3.65 14.24
C ARG A 23 -0.25 -2.13 14.21
N VAL A 24 -1.47 -1.64 14.34
CA VAL A 24 -1.77 -0.21 14.41
C VAL A 24 -2.35 0.14 15.77
N THR A 25 -2.09 1.37 16.24
CA THR A 25 -2.72 1.88 17.46
C THR A 25 -4.23 2.11 17.23
N ALA A 26 -5.01 2.10 18.32
CA ALA A 26 -6.46 2.29 18.23
C ALA A 26 -6.84 3.66 17.64
N GLU A 27 -6.07 4.70 17.97
CA GLU A 27 -6.25 6.04 17.43
C GLU A 27 -6.02 6.09 15.92
N PHE A 28 -4.92 5.48 15.44
CA PHE A 28 -4.65 5.40 14.01
C PHE A 28 -5.75 4.62 13.28
N LYS A 29 -6.18 3.48 13.81
CA LYS A 29 -7.27 2.68 13.22
C LYS A 29 -8.57 3.50 13.09
N LYS A 30 -8.89 4.33 14.09
CA LYS A 30 -10.09 5.19 14.08
C LYS A 30 -9.95 6.31 13.05
N ALA A 31 -8.82 7.01 13.05
CA ALA A 31 -8.54 8.10 12.10
C ALA A 31 -8.52 7.58 10.65
N PHE A 32 -7.85 6.45 10.41
CA PHE A 32 -7.72 5.84 9.09
C PHE A 32 -9.07 5.38 8.54
N LYS A 33 -9.89 4.72 9.38
CA LYS A 33 -11.26 4.35 9.01
C LYS A 33 -12.16 5.57 8.79
N GLY A 34 -12.08 6.57 9.66
CA GLY A 34 -12.86 7.79 9.54
C GLY A 34 -12.55 8.55 8.25
N TYR A 35 -11.27 8.61 7.88
CA TYR A 35 -10.83 9.24 6.64
C TYR A 35 -11.30 8.47 5.40
N ALA A 36 -11.15 7.14 5.38
CA ALA A 36 -11.65 6.31 4.27
C ALA A 36 -13.16 6.50 4.04
N VAL A 37 -13.96 6.49 5.12
CA VAL A 37 -15.41 6.73 5.05
C VAL A 37 -15.73 8.14 4.58
N ALA A 38 -15.02 9.15 5.08
CA ALA A 38 -15.24 10.55 4.71
C ALA A 38 -14.91 10.84 3.23
N GLN A 39 -13.93 10.12 2.65
CA GLN A 39 -13.59 10.20 1.23
C GLN A 39 -14.42 9.27 0.35
N GLY A 40 -15.23 8.37 0.94
CA GLY A 40 -16.00 7.38 0.19
C GLY A 40 -15.14 6.29 -0.47
N ILE A 41 -13.92 6.08 0.02
CA ILE A 41 -12.97 5.11 -0.53
C ILE A 41 -12.81 3.90 0.39
N SER A 42 -12.37 2.78 -0.19
CA SER A 42 -12.08 1.58 0.59
C SER A 42 -10.81 1.77 1.42
N MET A 43 -10.75 1.08 2.57
CA MET A 43 -9.59 1.12 3.47
C MET A 43 -8.29 0.63 2.78
N THR A 44 -8.43 -0.28 1.81
CA THR A 44 -7.35 -0.73 0.92
C THR A 44 -6.94 0.32 -0.10
N ASP A 45 -7.89 1.13 -0.58
CA ASP A 45 -7.64 2.20 -1.55
C ASP A 45 -6.85 3.34 -0.90
N LEU A 46 -7.28 3.76 0.30
CA LEU A 46 -6.53 4.70 1.14
C LEU A 46 -5.09 4.23 1.42
N LEU A 47 -4.90 2.91 1.63
CA LEU A 47 -3.58 2.33 1.84
C LEU A 47 -2.71 2.43 0.57
N LYS A 48 -3.29 2.18 -0.61
CA LYS A 48 -2.61 2.32 -1.90
C LYS A 48 -2.23 3.77 -2.19
N GLU A 49 -3.15 4.71 -1.97
CA GLU A 49 -2.88 6.14 -2.13
C GLU A 49 -1.76 6.62 -1.20
N GLY A 50 -1.83 6.25 0.09
CA GLY A 50 -0.78 6.58 1.07
C GLY A 50 0.59 6.00 0.68
N PHE A 51 0.62 4.78 0.13
CA PHE A 51 1.85 4.17 -0.37
C PHE A 51 2.42 4.91 -1.58
N LEU A 52 1.59 5.26 -2.58
CA LEU A 52 2.00 6.03 -3.75
C LEU A 52 2.53 7.41 -3.38
N LEU A 53 1.82 8.10 -2.47
CA LEU A 53 2.21 9.42 -1.98
C LEU A 53 3.52 9.35 -1.18
N SER A 54 3.69 8.35 -0.31
CA SER A 54 4.93 8.11 0.44
C SER A 54 6.10 7.76 -0.47
N LYS A 55 5.89 6.91 -1.49
CA LYS A 55 6.90 6.56 -2.49
C LYS A 55 7.35 7.79 -3.28
N LYS A 56 6.42 8.66 -3.66
CA LYS A 56 6.72 9.93 -4.35
C LYS A 56 7.46 10.92 -3.43
N ALA A 57 7.13 10.95 -2.14
CA ALA A 57 7.75 11.84 -1.18
C ALA A 57 9.16 11.40 -0.74
N ARG A 58 9.42 10.09 -0.65
CA ARG A 58 10.71 9.52 -0.20
C ARG A 58 11.67 9.16 -1.33
N GLY A 59 11.24 9.23 -2.59
CA GLY A 59 12.09 9.03 -3.77
C GLY A 59 13.03 10.20 -4.06
N LYS A 60 13.53 10.90 -3.03
CA LYS A 60 14.47 12.01 -3.12
C LYS A 60 15.76 11.65 -2.38
#